data_AF-A0A2I3T0S8-F1
#
_entry.id   AF-A0A2I3T0S8-F1
#
_cell.length_a   1.000
_cell.length_b   1.000
_cell.length_c   1.000
_cell.angle_alpha   90.00
_cell.angle_beta   90.00
_cell.angle_gamma   90.00
#
_symmetry.space_group_name_H-M   'P 1'
#
loop_
_entity.id
_entity.type
_entity.pdbx_description
1 polymer ?
#
loop_
_entity_poly.entity_id
_entity_poly.type
_entity_poly.pdbx_seq_one_letter_code
_entity_poly.pdbx_strand_id
1 'polypeptide(L)'
;MIKDCKSRHVFGESDKLIGQKVAHALAQGLRVIACTGEKLAEREKFVFEKKEVIADNVKDWSKVVLACEPVWAIGTSKTATPQKAQEVHEKAPVSIYGGSVTGATCKELASQPEVDGFLVGDASLKPEFVNIINAKQ
;
A
#
# COMPACT_ATOMS: atom_id res chain seq x y z
N MET A 1 -8.66 -1.00 7.29
CA MET A 1 -8.08 -0.36 6.09
C MET A 1 -8.70 1.00 5.93
N ILE A 2 -7.90 2.06 5.88
CA ILE A 2 -8.37 3.41 5.57
C ILE A 2 -7.99 3.68 4.12
N LYS A 3 -8.99 3.35 3.28
CA LYS A 3 -9.15 3.66 1.86
C LYS A 3 -8.18 2.99 0.89
N ASP A 4 -8.72 2.21 -0.04
CA ASP A 4 -8.07 1.75 -1.28
C ASP A 4 -8.05 2.89 -2.31
N CYS A 5 -6.95 3.02 -3.06
CA CYS A 5 -6.73 4.07 -4.05
C CYS A 5 -7.82 4.11 -5.15
N LYS A 6 -8.43 2.98 -5.51
CA LYS A 6 -9.59 2.93 -6.42
C LYS A 6 -10.78 3.75 -5.90
N SER A 7 -11.07 3.62 -4.60
CA SER A 7 -12.13 4.40 -3.94
C SER A 7 -11.80 5.90 -3.88
N ARG A 8 -10.52 6.29 -3.96
CA ARG A 8 -10.13 7.70 -3.97
C ARG A 8 -10.50 8.39 -5.27
N HIS A 9 -10.31 7.71 -6.39
CA HIS A 9 -10.68 8.25 -7.68
C HIS A 9 -12.18 8.23 -7.93
N VAL A 10 -12.89 7.23 -7.39
CA VAL A 10 -14.35 7.13 -7.53
C VAL A 10 -15.09 8.14 -6.64
N PHE A 11 -14.67 8.29 -5.38
CA PHE A 11 -15.41 9.11 -4.40
C PHE A 11 -14.80 10.48 -4.11
N GLY A 12 -13.67 10.82 -4.73
CA GLY A 12 -13.08 12.17 -4.64
C GLY A 12 -12.59 12.59 -3.25
N GLU A 13 -12.19 11.65 -2.39
CA GLU A 13 -11.70 12.02 -1.05
C GLU A 13 -10.33 12.72 -1.13
N SER A 14 -10.22 13.83 -0.42
CA SER A 14 -8.99 14.62 -0.29
C SER A 14 -8.01 13.95 0.68
N ASP A 15 -6.71 14.28 0.53
CA ASP A 15 -5.68 13.80 1.46
C ASP A 15 -5.99 14.23 2.91
N LYS A 16 -6.51 15.46 3.08
CA LYS A 16 -6.91 16.00 4.39
C LYS A 16 -7.94 15.10 5.10
N LEU A 17 -8.95 14.64 4.38
CA LEU A 17 -9.98 13.75 4.94
C LEU A 17 -9.39 12.38 5.32
N ILE A 18 -8.47 11.86 4.50
CA ILE A 18 -7.78 10.59 4.79
C ILE A 18 -6.94 10.73 6.06
N GLY A 19 -6.15 11.80 6.20
CA GLY A 19 -5.37 12.08 7.41
C GLY A 19 -6.25 12.15 8.67
N GLN A 20 -7.40 12.82 8.60
CA GLN A 20 -8.37 12.89 9.70
C GLN A 20 -8.92 11.51 10.09
N LYS A 21 -9.25 10.65 9.12
CA LYS A 21 -9.70 9.28 9.38
C LYS A 21 -8.61 8.45 10.05
N VAL A 22 -7.36 8.57 9.60
CA VAL A 22 -6.21 7.89 10.18
C VAL A 22 -6.01 8.31 11.64
N ALA A 23 -5.96 9.62 11.90
CA ALA A 23 -5.82 10.14 13.26
C ALA A 23 -6.94 9.64 14.19
N HIS A 24 -8.19 9.69 13.72
CA HIS A 24 -9.32 9.25 14.51
C HIS A 24 -9.27 7.74 14.82
N ALA A 25 -8.97 6.90 13.82
CA ALA A 25 -8.87 5.45 14.03
C ALA A 25 -7.75 5.08 15.02
N LEU A 26 -6.59 5.73 14.91
CA LEU A 26 -5.48 5.52 15.85
C LEU A 26 -5.84 5.97 17.28
N ALA A 27 -6.56 7.09 17.42
CA ALA A 27 -7.04 7.58 18.72
C ALA A 27 -8.03 6.62 19.38
N GLN A 28 -8.79 5.84 18.59
CA GLN A 28 -9.67 4.77 19.08
C GLN A 28 -8.94 3.44 19.33
N GLY A 29 -7.61 3.42 19.21
CA GLY A 29 -6.79 2.22 19.45
C GLY A 29 -6.78 1.20 18.31
N LEU A 30 -7.32 1.55 17.13
CA LEU A 30 -7.30 0.68 15.96
C LEU A 30 -5.90 0.66 15.31
N ARG A 31 -5.57 -0.47 14.68
CA ARG A 31 -4.46 -0.55 13.73
C ARG A 31 -4.94 -0.12 12.33
N VAL A 32 -4.10 0.58 11.61
CA VAL A 32 -4.45 1.20 10.33
C VAL A 32 -3.56 0.66 9.21
N ILE A 33 -4.19 0.17 8.14
CA ILE A 33 -3.55 0.05 6.82
C ILE A 33 -3.94 1.31 6.06
N ALA A 34 -2.99 2.18 5.75
CA ALA A 34 -3.21 3.41 5.02
C ALA A 34 -2.69 3.25 3.59
N CYS A 35 -3.57 3.34 2.59
CA CYS A 35 -3.16 3.14 1.20
C CYS A 35 -2.79 4.46 0.52
N THR A 36 -1.74 4.40 -0.28
CA THR A 36 -1.26 5.48 -1.14
C THR A 36 -1.06 4.92 -2.54
N GLY A 37 -1.22 5.75 -3.57
CA GLY A 37 -1.05 5.28 -4.93
C GLY A 37 -1.14 6.39 -5.97
N GLU A 38 -0.38 6.20 -7.04
CA GLU A 38 -0.23 7.14 -8.16
C GLU A 38 -0.90 6.65 -9.44
N LYS A 39 -1.35 7.60 -10.27
CA LYS A 39 -1.71 7.31 -11.66
C LYS A 39 -0.45 7.07 -12.48
N LEU A 40 -0.60 6.39 -13.62
CA LEU A 40 0.53 6.08 -14.53
C LEU A 40 1.36 7.32 -14.91
N ALA A 41 0.68 8.45 -15.15
CA ALA A 41 1.30 9.73 -15.53
C ALA A 41 2.13 10.37 -14.40
N GLU A 42 1.97 9.88 -13.17
CA GLU A 42 2.56 10.44 -11.95
C GLU A 42 3.75 9.61 -11.45
N ARG A 43 4.03 8.46 -12.08
CA ARG A 43 5.05 7.43 -11.72
C ARG A 43 6.47 7.96 -11.47
N GLU A 44 6.81 9.14 -11.97
CA GLU A 44 8.13 9.75 -11.79
C GLU A 44 8.22 10.68 -10.57
N LYS A 45 7.10 11.23 -10.09
CA LYS A 45 7.09 12.28 -9.04
C LYS A 45 6.46 11.86 -7.70
N PHE A 46 5.67 10.77 -7.69
CA PHE A 46 4.62 10.63 -6.69
C PHE A 46 4.95 9.95 -5.36
N VAL A 47 6.06 9.21 -5.27
CA VAL A 47 6.32 8.34 -4.10
C VAL A 47 6.57 9.17 -2.82
N PHE A 48 6.83 10.47 -2.93
CA PHE A 48 7.17 11.35 -1.81
C PHE A 48 6.03 12.24 -1.34
N GLU A 49 5.30 12.87 -2.25
CA GLU A 49 4.41 14.00 -1.92
C GLU A 49 3.18 13.62 -1.08
N LYS A 50 2.67 12.38 -1.17
CA LYS A 50 1.42 12.00 -0.48
C LYS A 50 1.62 11.40 0.91
N LYS A 51 2.86 11.12 1.31
CA LYS A 51 3.17 10.60 2.65
C LYS A 51 2.99 11.66 3.73
N GLU A 52 3.22 12.93 3.40
CA GLU A 52 3.21 14.05 4.35
C GLU A 52 1.85 14.20 5.04
N VAL A 53 0.74 14.06 4.31
CA VAL A 53 -0.59 14.24 4.90
C VAL A 53 -0.98 13.11 5.86
N ILE A 54 -0.49 11.89 5.63
CA ILE A 54 -0.67 10.78 6.59
C ILE A 54 0.29 10.97 7.77
N ALA A 55 1.56 11.32 7.50
CA ALA A 55 2.59 11.46 8.52
C ALA A 55 2.27 12.53 9.56
N ASP A 56 1.71 13.67 9.15
CA ASP A 56 1.29 14.75 10.06
C ASP A 56 0.19 14.32 11.04
N ASN A 57 -0.54 13.24 10.72
CA ASN A 57 -1.65 12.72 11.50
C ASN A 57 -1.31 11.44 12.29
N VAL A 58 -0.09 10.92 12.16
CA VAL A 58 0.35 9.67 12.80
C VAL A 58 1.42 9.97 13.84
N LYS A 59 1.08 9.73 15.11
CA LYS A 59 2.02 9.84 16.24
C LYS A 59 2.71 8.52 16.60
N ASP A 60 2.03 7.41 16.35
CA ASP A 60 2.48 6.06 16.67
C ASP A 60 2.47 5.20 15.40
N TRP A 61 3.64 5.10 14.77
CA TRP A 61 3.85 4.31 13.55
C TRP A 61 3.83 2.81 13.79
N SER A 62 3.91 2.34 15.05
CA SER A 62 3.84 0.89 15.34
C SER A 62 2.47 0.27 15.03
N LYS A 63 1.44 1.12 14.88
CA LYS A 63 0.06 0.72 14.56
C LYS A 63 -0.32 0.98 13.10
N VAL A 64 0.62 1.43 12.28
CA VAL A 64 0.36 1.83 10.89
C VAL A 64 1.16 0.96 9.93
N VAL A 65 0.49 0.45 8.91
CA VAL A 65 1.09 -0.19 7.74
C VAL A 65 0.78 0.69 6.53
N LEU A 66 1.80 1.03 5.74
CA LEU A 66 1.58 1.73 4.47
C LEU A 66 1.39 0.71 3.35
N ALA A 67 0.29 0.85 2.61
CA ALA A 67 0.06 0.06 1.40
C ALA A 67 0.30 0.93 0.16
N CYS A 68 1.30 0.57 -0.65
CA CYS A 68 1.59 1.24 -1.91
C CYS A 68 0.85 0.52 -3.04
N GLU A 69 -0.15 1.19 -3.60
CA GLU A 69 -1.03 0.69 -4.66
C GLU A 69 -0.73 1.46 -5.96
N PRO A 70 0.08 0.92 -6.88
CA PRO A 70 0.23 1.53 -8.20
C PRO A 70 -1.11 1.44 -8.93
N VAL A 71 -1.87 2.53 -8.97
CA VAL A 71 -3.27 2.55 -9.48
C VAL A 71 -3.34 2.03 -10.91
N TRP A 72 -2.29 2.27 -11.68
CA TRP A 72 -2.13 1.81 -13.05
C TRP A 72 -1.93 0.29 -13.20
N ALA A 73 -1.59 -0.41 -12.13
CA ALA A 73 -1.38 -1.85 -12.09
C ALA A 73 -2.61 -2.61 -11.55
N ILE A 74 -3.51 -1.95 -10.81
CA ILE A 74 -4.71 -2.55 -10.20
C ILE A 74 -5.65 -3.10 -11.30
N GLY A 75 -5.97 -4.40 -11.24
CA GLY A 75 -6.87 -5.04 -12.20
C GLY A 75 -6.28 -5.20 -13.61
N THR A 76 -4.97 -5.02 -13.78
CA THR A 76 -4.25 -5.21 -15.05
C THR A 76 -3.26 -6.37 -14.94
N SER A 77 -2.76 -6.86 -16.09
CA SER A 77 -1.64 -7.81 -16.15
C SER A 77 -0.27 -7.15 -15.93
N LYS A 78 -0.22 -5.84 -15.62
CA LYS A 78 1.02 -5.11 -15.42
C LYS A 78 1.42 -5.18 -13.95
N THR A 79 2.66 -5.61 -13.70
CA THR A 79 3.27 -5.61 -12.36
C THR A 79 4.21 -4.43 -12.25
N ALA A 80 4.17 -3.69 -11.14
CA ALA A 80 5.12 -2.62 -10.91
C ALA A 80 6.52 -3.19 -10.71
N THR A 81 7.52 -2.65 -11.43
CA THR A 81 8.92 -3.01 -11.17
C THR A 81 9.34 -2.49 -9.79
N PRO A 82 10.00 -3.30 -8.96
CA PRO A 82 10.23 -2.98 -7.53
C PRO A 82 11.19 -1.82 -7.23
N GLN A 83 11.85 -1.25 -8.24
CA GLN A 83 13.02 -0.38 -8.09
C GLN A 83 12.74 1.04 -7.55
N LYS A 84 11.61 1.29 -6.88
CA LYS A 84 11.20 2.63 -6.39
C LYS A 84 10.64 2.66 -4.97
N ALA A 85 10.89 1.63 -4.17
CA ALA A 85 10.36 1.54 -2.80
C ALA A 85 11.37 1.92 -1.70
N GLN A 86 12.63 2.24 -2.04
CA GLN A 86 13.76 2.45 -1.12
C GLN A 86 13.70 3.67 -0.22
N GLU A 87 13.06 4.74 -0.66
CA GLU A 87 12.89 5.93 0.18
C GLU A 87 11.50 5.95 0.86
N VAL A 88 10.72 4.86 0.79
CA VAL A 88 9.46 4.66 1.53
C VAL A 88 9.74 4.19 2.96
N HIS A 89 10.84 3.47 3.17
CA HIS A 89 11.16 2.77 4.41
C HIS A 89 11.53 3.66 5.60
N GLU A 90 12.06 4.88 5.38
CA GLU A 90 12.59 5.69 6.49
C GLU A 90 11.54 6.20 7.48
N LYS A 91 10.25 6.29 7.09
CA LYS A 91 9.19 6.87 7.94
C LYS A 91 8.12 5.88 8.40
N ALA A 92 7.97 4.75 7.72
CA ALA A 92 7.02 3.70 8.10
C ALA A 92 7.76 2.37 8.27
N PRO A 93 7.67 1.74 9.45
CA PRO A 93 8.43 0.53 9.74
C PRO A 93 7.96 -0.70 8.95
N VAL A 94 6.77 -0.63 8.32
CA VAL A 94 6.21 -1.71 7.50
C VAL A 94 5.52 -1.13 6.27
N SER A 95 6.01 -1.51 5.09
CA SER A 95 5.47 -1.13 3.78
C SER A 95 5.07 -2.37 2.97
N ILE A 96 3.79 -2.44 2.58
CA ILE A 96 3.24 -3.56 1.81
C ILE A 96 2.87 -3.13 0.39
N TYR A 97 3.03 -4.04 -0.56
CA TYR A 97 2.64 -3.81 -1.96
C TYR A 97 1.17 -4.21 -2.17
N GLY A 98 0.35 -3.28 -2.67
CA GLY A 98 -1.08 -3.49 -2.92
C GLY A 98 -1.48 -3.58 -4.40
N GLY A 99 -0.52 -3.77 -5.30
CA GLY A 99 -0.80 -3.99 -6.73
C GLY A 99 -1.21 -5.43 -7.06
N SER A 100 -1.15 -5.79 -8.33
CA SER A 100 -1.49 -7.15 -8.79
C SER A 100 -0.48 -8.18 -8.26
N VAL A 101 -0.93 -9.03 -7.33
CA VAL A 101 -0.15 -10.13 -6.73
C VAL A 101 -0.89 -11.44 -6.96
N THR A 102 -0.17 -12.46 -7.43
CA THR A 102 -0.68 -13.82 -7.61
C THR A 102 0.29 -14.82 -6.96
N GLY A 103 -0.13 -16.08 -6.84
CA GLY A 103 0.76 -17.13 -6.34
C GLY A 103 2.00 -17.35 -7.22
N ALA A 104 1.97 -16.93 -8.49
CA ALA A 104 3.11 -17.02 -9.39
C ALA A 104 4.10 -15.86 -9.23
N THR A 105 3.63 -14.65 -8.87
CA THR A 105 4.48 -13.44 -8.79
C THR A 105 4.93 -13.12 -7.37
N CYS A 106 4.30 -13.70 -6.34
CA CYS A 106 4.53 -13.31 -4.95
C CYS A 106 5.97 -13.51 -4.48
N LYS A 107 6.68 -14.56 -4.92
CA LYS A 107 8.07 -14.81 -4.50
C LYS A 107 9.05 -13.76 -5.03
N GLU A 108 8.90 -13.37 -6.30
CA GLU A 108 9.73 -12.32 -6.91
C GLU A 108 9.47 -10.94 -6.29
N LEU A 109 8.22 -10.64 -5.96
CA LEU A 109 7.87 -9.39 -5.29
C LEU A 109 8.33 -9.39 -3.82
N ALA A 110 8.26 -10.53 -3.13
CA ALA A 110 8.69 -10.66 -1.74
C ALA A 110 10.21 -10.64 -1.57
N SER A 111 10.99 -10.94 -2.61
CA SER A 111 12.46 -10.88 -2.56
C SER A 111 13.01 -9.45 -2.58
N GLN A 112 12.14 -8.47 -2.78
CA GLN A 112 12.51 -7.07 -2.86
C GLN A 112 12.73 -6.52 -1.45
N PRO A 113 13.85 -5.82 -1.18
CA PRO A 113 14.22 -5.38 0.17
C PRO A 113 13.20 -4.41 0.79
N GLU A 114 12.39 -3.78 -0.06
CA GLU A 114 11.41 -2.74 0.31
C GLU A 114 9.99 -3.26 0.51
N VAL A 115 9.77 -4.56 0.27
CA VAL A 115 8.45 -5.17 0.30
C VAL A 115 8.33 -6.06 1.53
N ASP A 116 7.60 -5.58 2.53
CA ASP A 116 7.38 -6.30 3.78
C ASP A 116 6.19 -7.26 3.72
N GLY A 117 5.36 -7.15 2.68
CA GLY A 117 4.21 -8.01 2.48
C GLY A 117 3.27 -7.48 1.39
N PHE A 118 2.03 -7.95 1.40
CA PHE A 118 1.05 -7.68 0.35
C PHE A 118 -0.31 -7.25 0.89
N LEU A 119 -0.98 -6.34 0.17
CA LEU A 119 -2.42 -6.11 0.26
C LEU A 119 -3.07 -6.76 -0.98
N VAL A 120 -3.73 -7.89 -0.79
CA VAL A 120 -4.14 -8.77 -1.90
C VAL A 120 -5.63 -8.62 -2.18
N GLY A 121 -5.97 -8.30 -3.44
CA GLY A 121 -7.35 -8.26 -3.95
C GLY A 121 -7.86 -9.63 -4.37
N ASP A 122 -8.17 -9.83 -5.66
CA ASP A 122 -8.86 -11.02 -6.19
C ASP A 122 -8.19 -12.37 -5.83
N ALA A 123 -6.85 -12.41 -5.77
CA ALA A 123 -6.14 -13.64 -5.41
C ALA A 123 -6.38 -14.08 -3.95
N SER A 124 -6.84 -13.18 -3.07
CA SER A 124 -7.22 -13.51 -1.69
C SER A 124 -8.46 -14.40 -1.58
N LEU A 125 -9.26 -14.47 -2.65
CA LEU A 125 -10.48 -15.26 -2.72
C LEU A 125 -10.25 -16.65 -3.33
N LYS A 126 -8.99 -17.03 -3.57
CA LYS A 126 -8.59 -18.25 -4.28
C LYS A 126 -7.62 -19.09 -3.43
N PRO A 127 -7.51 -20.41 -3.68
CA PRO A 127 -6.56 -21.27 -2.96
C PRO A 127 -5.10 -20.82 -3.08
N GLU A 128 -4.73 -20.14 -4.18
CA GLU A 128 -3.40 -19.59 -4.39
C GLU A 128 -2.98 -18.56 -3.33
N PHE A 129 -3.92 -18.02 -2.54
CA PHE A 129 -3.60 -17.09 -1.45
C PHE A 129 -2.63 -17.70 -0.42
N VAL A 130 -2.68 -19.02 -0.22
CA VAL A 130 -1.71 -19.73 0.65
C VAL A 130 -0.28 -19.58 0.12
N ASN A 131 -0.09 -19.62 -1.20
CA ASN A 131 1.23 -19.41 -1.81
C ASN A 131 1.73 -17.98 -1.57
N ILE A 132 0.82 -17.01 -1.56
CA ILE A 132 1.14 -15.60 -1.30
C ILE A 132 1.53 -15.38 0.16
N ILE A 133 0.83 -16.01 1.11
CA ILE A 133 1.19 -15.99 2.55
C ILE A 133 2.59 -16.57 2.77
N ASN A 134 2.93 -17.66 2.06
CA ASN A 134 4.21 -18.36 2.18
C ASN A 134 5.30 -17.82 1.24
N ALA A 135 5.17 -16.59 0.73
CA ALA A 135 6.08 -16.07 -0.29
C ALA A 135 7.55 -15.91 0.19
N LYS A 136 7.78 -15.78 1.50
CA LYS A 136 9.13 -15.70 2.13
C LYS A 136 9.58 -16.99 2.83
N GLN A 137 8.83 -18.09 2.70
CA GLN A 137 9.20 -19.41 3.24
C GLN A 137 10.02 -20.22 2.24
#